data_AF-Q587C2-F1
#
_entry.id   AF-Q587C2-F1
#
_cell.length_a   1.000
_cell.length_b   1.000
_cell.length_c   1.000
_cell.angle_alpha   90.00
_cell.angle_beta   90.00
_cell.angle_gamma   90.00
#
_symmetry.space_group_name_H-M   'P 1'
#
loop_
_entity.id
_entity.type
_entity.pdbx_description
1 polymer ?
#
loop_
_entity_poly.entity_id
_entity_poly.type
_entity_poly.pdbx_seq_one_letter_code
_entity_poly.pdbx_strand_id
1 'polypeptide(L)'
;MRKFCHFMANCWNSARSHATYGAVPLTHSQVTSVYATDGGKVDELGLLELVEERIFSWKLNKWEMRIPPNLPNDQKELIRQEQENLKQILSGWRKCFGALNADILQISSLTGVPKEVVREKNRTWLQEEVAKLRWMGEVNKAALLRDAFMRLEAFGSRDFMFMERLCCIYGLARQGTFDEAFTNYITEDPVTNDIFVDERNPFKELVAHIVRNYSQIDIIYDFLGFNYSEGYRSSLRRYMEYLQCKTAENVRASGRLVTGDKGEHNILFDYCVSRESLVSGDSCQGIIDFLYINGNDVTLIIIASDNPWLRNRQLPHRRQMEGIARRVCFVLGIPPSEVRIRNLLLPPTYLDKGSIVRLNDIVFRLSNEQSNLLIPWLTNYNKELDPKDVDYTALAKTTNEEEWLTL
;
A
#
# COMPACT_ATOMS: atom_id res chain seq x y z
N MET A 1 5.78 -70.02 -9.99
CA MET A 1 5.81 -69.29 -8.71
C MET A 1 6.68 -68.05 -8.87
N ARG A 2 6.09 -66.90 -9.22
CA ARG A 2 6.75 -65.58 -9.26
C ARG A 2 5.78 -64.57 -8.65
N LYS A 3 6.27 -63.81 -7.68
CA LYS A 3 5.52 -62.87 -6.83
C LYS A 3 5.03 -61.68 -7.66
N PHE A 4 3.75 -61.36 -7.43
CA PHE A 4 3.07 -60.17 -7.93
C PHE A 4 3.54 -58.90 -7.22
N CYS A 5 3.56 -57.81 -7.98
CA CYS A 5 3.96 -56.46 -7.64
C CYS A 5 3.10 -55.80 -6.55
N HIS A 6 3.73 -55.04 -5.66
CA HIS A 6 3.12 -53.88 -5.01
C HIS A 6 3.81 -52.62 -5.52
N PHE A 7 3.21 -52.02 -6.55
CA PHE A 7 3.44 -50.65 -6.94
C PHE A 7 2.41 -49.81 -6.16
N MET A 8 2.85 -49.11 -5.10
CA MET A 8 2.00 -48.12 -4.44
C MET A 8 1.94 -46.87 -5.34
N ALA A 9 0.85 -46.75 -6.10
CA ALA A 9 0.46 -45.50 -6.73
C ALA A 9 -0.05 -44.54 -5.64
N ASN A 10 0.78 -43.57 -5.25
CA ASN A 10 0.37 -42.43 -4.46
C ASN A 10 -0.63 -41.60 -5.27
N CYS A 11 -1.91 -41.64 -4.89
CA CYS A 11 -2.94 -40.71 -5.34
C CYS A 11 -2.62 -39.28 -4.85
N TRP A 12 -2.01 -38.46 -5.70
CA TRP A 12 -1.70 -37.04 -5.42
C TRP A 12 -2.54 -36.05 -6.27
N ASN A 13 -3.76 -36.43 -6.68
CA ASN A 13 -4.63 -35.59 -7.53
C ASN A 13 -5.86 -34.99 -6.80
N SER A 14 -5.78 -34.61 -5.51
CA SER A 14 -6.93 -34.00 -4.80
C SER A 14 -6.76 -32.55 -4.32
N ALA A 15 -5.64 -31.89 -4.57
CA ALA A 15 -5.51 -30.47 -4.25
C ALA A 15 -6.09 -29.60 -5.39
N ARG A 16 -7.42 -29.47 -5.43
CA ARG A 16 -8.05 -28.33 -6.11
C ARG A 16 -7.42 -27.06 -5.52
N SER A 17 -6.70 -26.23 -6.31
CA SER A 17 -6.01 -24.99 -5.93
C SER A 17 -6.92 -23.93 -5.27
N HIS A 18 -7.40 -24.21 -4.06
CA HIS A 18 -8.48 -23.54 -3.35
C HIS A 18 -8.25 -23.65 -1.84
N ALA A 19 -9.03 -22.92 -1.04
CA ALA A 19 -8.97 -23.06 0.41
C ALA A 19 -9.26 -24.51 0.84
N THR A 20 -8.34 -25.08 1.62
CA THR A 20 -8.42 -26.44 2.15
C THR A 20 -8.69 -26.42 3.66
N TYR A 21 -9.05 -27.59 4.21
CA TYR A 21 -9.10 -27.76 5.65
C TYR A 21 -7.70 -27.55 6.25
N GLY A 22 -7.54 -26.53 7.09
CA GLY A 22 -6.25 -26.15 7.69
C GLY A 22 -5.61 -24.91 7.07
N ALA A 23 -6.12 -24.38 5.95
CA ALA A 23 -5.70 -23.07 5.46
C ALA A 23 -6.00 -21.98 6.50
N VAL A 24 -5.09 -21.02 6.64
CA VAL A 24 -5.19 -19.90 7.59
C VAL A 24 -4.74 -18.60 6.92
N PRO A 25 -5.33 -17.45 7.25
CA PRO A 25 -4.78 -16.17 6.87
C PRO A 25 -3.41 -15.98 7.52
N LEU A 26 -2.44 -15.47 6.77
CA LEU A 26 -1.06 -15.36 7.21
C LEU A 26 -0.76 -13.97 7.78
N THR A 27 0.00 -13.92 8.86
CA THR A 27 0.62 -12.67 9.33
C THR A 27 1.85 -12.31 8.50
N HIS A 28 2.33 -11.07 8.58
CA HIS A 28 3.58 -10.66 7.91
C HIS A 28 4.75 -11.59 8.28
N SER A 29 4.90 -11.94 9.56
CA SER A 29 5.94 -12.87 10.01
C SER A 29 5.84 -14.26 9.37
N GLN A 30 4.62 -14.78 9.21
CA GLN A 30 4.39 -16.06 8.54
C GLN A 30 4.69 -15.99 7.04
N VAL A 31 4.22 -14.94 6.35
CA VAL A 31 4.56 -14.71 4.93
C VAL A 31 6.08 -14.65 4.76
N THR A 32 6.78 -13.89 5.60
CA THR A 32 8.24 -13.79 5.56
C THR A 32 8.92 -15.15 5.74
N SER A 33 8.41 -15.99 6.65
CA SER A 33 8.99 -17.33 6.87
C SER A 33 8.71 -18.32 5.73
N VAL A 34 7.51 -18.29 5.15
CA VAL A 34 7.07 -19.26 4.12
C VAL A 34 7.74 -18.98 2.78
N TYR A 35 7.92 -17.69 2.44
CA TYR A 35 8.49 -17.25 1.17
C TYR A 35 9.97 -16.83 1.31
N ALA A 36 10.67 -17.30 2.35
CA ALA A 36 12.10 -17.06 2.54
C ALA A 36 12.91 -17.91 1.55
N THR A 37 13.14 -17.39 0.34
CA THR A 37 14.04 -18.02 -0.63
C THR A 37 15.13 -17.05 -1.07
N ASP A 38 16.37 -17.53 -1.06
CA ASP A 38 17.50 -16.80 -1.62
C ASP A 38 17.38 -16.78 -3.14
N GLY A 39 17.30 -15.58 -3.70
CA GLY A 39 17.21 -15.38 -5.14
C GLY A 39 18.18 -14.30 -5.58
N GLY A 40 18.77 -14.46 -6.76
CA GLY A 40 19.67 -13.48 -7.33
C GLY A 40 18.97 -12.19 -7.77
N LYS A 41 19.55 -11.54 -8.77
CA LYS A 41 18.97 -10.38 -9.44
C LYS A 41 17.67 -10.80 -10.13
N VAL A 42 16.55 -10.21 -9.70
CA VAL A 42 15.21 -10.46 -10.23
C VAL A 42 14.77 -9.22 -11.01
N ASP A 43 14.17 -9.41 -12.18
CA ASP A 43 13.48 -8.32 -12.89
C ASP A 43 12.10 -8.10 -12.26
N GLU A 44 12.02 -7.09 -11.38
CA GLU A 44 10.81 -6.74 -10.62
C GLU A 44 9.61 -6.49 -11.53
N LEU A 45 9.80 -5.67 -12.57
CA LEU A 45 8.72 -5.30 -13.49
C LEU A 45 8.31 -6.45 -14.39
N GLY A 46 9.28 -7.24 -14.89
CA GLY A 46 9.00 -8.42 -15.70
C GLY A 46 8.22 -9.50 -14.94
N LEU A 47 8.62 -9.81 -13.70
CA LEU A 47 7.87 -10.76 -12.87
C LEU A 47 6.49 -10.23 -12.49
N LEU A 48 6.38 -8.93 -12.19
CA LEU A 48 5.08 -8.32 -11.86
C LEU A 48 4.10 -8.45 -13.04
N GLU A 49 4.53 -8.09 -14.25
CA GLU A 49 3.72 -8.21 -15.47
C GLU A 49 3.33 -9.68 -15.75
N LEU A 50 4.24 -10.64 -15.53
CA LEU A 50 3.96 -12.07 -15.71
C LEU A 50 2.90 -12.60 -14.72
N VAL A 51 2.99 -12.20 -13.46
CA VAL A 51 2.01 -12.57 -12.41
C VAL A 51 0.66 -11.91 -12.70
N GLU A 52 0.66 -10.63 -13.10
CA GLU A 52 -0.56 -9.90 -13.47
C GLU A 52 -1.25 -10.53 -14.68
N GLU A 53 -0.51 -10.88 -15.73
CA GLU A 53 -1.05 -11.59 -16.90
C GLU A 53 -1.74 -12.88 -16.50
N ARG A 54 -1.12 -13.64 -15.58
CA ARG A 54 -1.73 -14.86 -15.04
C ARG A 54 -3.04 -14.57 -14.32
N ILE A 55 -3.11 -13.53 -13.48
CA ILE A 55 -4.36 -13.11 -12.81
C ILE A 55 -5.41 -12.70 -13.83
N PHE A 56 -5.03 -11.96 -14.88
CA PHE A 56 -5.96 -11.48 -15.89
C PHE A 56 -6.51 -12.60 -16.78
N SER A 57 -5.78 -13.71 -16.92
CA SER A 57 -6.27 -14.92 -17.60
C SER A 57 -7.39 -15.63 -16.83
N TRP A 58 -7.55 -15.35 -15.54
CA TRP A 58 -8.57 -15.99 -14.72
C TRP A 58 -9.99 -15.52 -15.07
N LYS A 59 -10.93 -16.45 -14.92
CA LYS A 59 -12.37 -16.18 -14.86
C LYS A 59 -12.79 -15.90 -13.41
N LEU A 60 -13.98 -15.34 -13.22
CA LEU A 60 -14.49 -14.96 -11.89
C LEU A 60 -14.56 -16.12 -10.90
N ASN A 61 -14.83 -17.33 -11.37
CA ASN A 61 -14.92 -18.53 -10.52
C ASN A 61 -13.59 -18.91 -9.84
N LYS A 62 -12.43 -18.43 -10.33
CA LYS A 62 -11.13 -18.62 -9.65
C LYS A 62 -11.03 -17.90 -8.31
N TRP A 63 -11.92 -16.94 -8.05
CA TRP A 63 -11.94 -16.16 -6.81
C TRP A 63 -12.86 -16.75 -5.72
N GLU A 64 -13.70 -17.74 -6.04
CA GLU A 64 -14.81 -18.15 -5.16
C GLU A 64 -14.34 -18.95 -3.93
N MET A 65 -13.62 -20.06 -4.11
CA MET A 65 -13.23 -20.93 -3.00
C MET A 65 -11.84 -20.55 -2.47
N ARG A 66 -11.73 -19.35 -1.89
CA ARG A 66 -10.47 -18.76 -1.39
C ARG A 66 -10.51 -18.36 0.08
N ILE A 67 -11.67 -18.44 0.72
CA ILE A 67 -11.84 -18.11 2.14
C ILE A 67 -11.67 -19.40 2.97
N PRO A 68 -10.80 -19.42 4.00
CA PRO A 68 -10.65 -20.58 4.87
C PRO A 68 -11.96 -21.01 5.54
N PRO A 69 -12.30 -22.32 5.52
CA PRO A 69 -13.60 -22.78 5.99
C PRO A 69 -13.78 -22.73 7.52
N ASN A 70 -12.68 -22.81 8.30
CA ASN A 70 -12.73 -23.04 9.75
C ASN A 70 -12.46 -21.77 10.58
N LEU A 71 -12.94 -20.62 10.13
CA LEU A 71 -12.82 -19.35 10.86
C LEU A 71 -14.17 -18.90 11.45
N PRO A 72 -14.14 -18.11 12.54
CA PRO A 72 -15.28 -17.31 13.02
C PRO A 72 -15.91 -16.46 11.90
N ASN A 73 -17.23 -16.23 11.95
CA ASN A 73 -17.97 -15.58 10.87
C ASN A 73 -17.59 -14.10 10.66
N ASP A 74 -17.28 -13.39 11.73
CA ASP A 74 -16.76 -12.02 11.72
C ASP A 74 -15.40 -11.95 11.01
N GLN A 75 -14.47 -12.87 11.32
CA GLN A 75 -13.18 -12.95 10.63
C GLN A 75 -13.34 -13.32 9.15
N LYS A 76 -14.25 -14.25 8.83
CA LYS A 76 -14.58 -14.59 7.43
C LYS A 76 -15.10 -13.38 6.67
N GLU A 77 -15.91 -12.55 7.30
CA GLU A 77 -16.46 -11.34 6.68
C GLU A 77 -15.36 -10.31 6.39
N LEU A 78 -14.43 -10.09 7.32
CA LEU A 78 -13.27 -9.21 7.10
C LEU A 78 -12.39 -9.72 5.96
N ILE A 79 -12.10 -11.03 5.93
CA ILE A 79 -11.35 -11.66 4.84
C ILE A 79 -12.11 -11.51 3.50
N ARG A 80 -13.43 -11.69 3.50
CA ARG A 80 -14.26 -11.52 2.30
C ARG A 80 -14.18 -10.10 1.77
N GLN A 81 -14.24 -9.09 2.64
CA GLN A 81 -14.11 -7.68 2.27
C GLN A 81 -12.74 -7.38 1.69
N GLU A 82 -11.66 -7.85 2.33
CA GLU A 82 -10.29 -7.69 1.84
C GLU A 82 -10.10 -8.37 0.47
N GLN A 83 -10.56 -9.62 0.30
CA GLN A 83 -10.48 -10.34 -0.97
C GLN A 83 -11.29 -9.68 -2.09
N GLU A 84 -12.50 -9.19 -1.78
CA GLU A 84 -13.32 -8.49 -2.77
C GLU A 84 -12.70 -7.14 -3.15
N ASN A 85 -12.08 -6.41 -2.21
CA ASN A 85 -11.32 -5.19 -2.51
C ASN A 85 -10.11 -5.49 -3.41
N LEU A 86 -9.30 -6.50 -3.07
CA LEU A 86 -8.17 -6.95 -3.91
C LEU A 86 -8.62 -7.30 -5.33
N LYS A 87 -9.71 -8.07 -5.44
CA LYS A 87 -10.32 -8.46 -6.72
C LYS A 87 -10.79 -7.24 -7.52
N GLN A 88 -11.42 -6.26 -6.87
CA GLN A 88 -11.90 -5.03 -7.53
C GLN A 88 -10.73 -4.19 -8.04
N ILE A 89 -9.69 -4.00 -7.23
CA ILE A 89 -8.49 -3.25 -7.62
C ILE A 89 -7.78 -3.94 -8.80
N LEU A 90 -7.55 -5.25 -8.71
CA LEU A 90 -6.93 -6.02 -9.80
C LEU A 90 -7.79 -6.02 -11.07
N SER A 91 -9.12 -6.03 -10.95
CA SER A 91 -10.02 -5.90 -12.09
C SER A 91 -10.02 -4.49 -12.71
N GLY A 92 -9.88 -3.45 -11.88
CA GLY A 92 -9.68 -2.07 -12.33
C GLY A 92 -8.36 -1.94 -13.08
N TRP A 93 -7.28 -2.48 -12.52
CA TRP A 93 -5.98 -2.53 -13.17
C TRP A 93 -6.01 -3.31 -14.49
N ARG A 94 -6.68 -4.48 -14.55
CA ARG A 94 -6.89 -5.25 -15.78
C ARG A 94 -7.49 -4.41 -16.91
N LYS A 95 -8.52 -3.61 -16.61
CA LYS A 95 -9.18 -2.74 -17.59
C LYS A 95 -8.24 -1.63 -18.06
N CYS A 96 -7.51 -1.01 -17.13
CA CYS A 96 -6.51 0.01 -17.43
C CYS A 96 -5.40 -0.55 -18.32
N PHE A 97 -4.79 -1.67 -17.93
CA PHE A 97 -3.75 -2.36 -18.68
C PHE A 97 -4.22 -2.79 -20.07
N GLY A 98 -5.46 -3.30 -20.18
CA GLY A 98 -6.08 -3.60 -21.48
C GLY A 98 -6.21 -2.38 -22.39
N ALA A 99 -6.60 -1.23 -21.84
CA ALA A 99 -6.66 0.04 -22.59
C ALA A 99 -5.26 0.54 -22.99
N LEU A 100 -4.27 0.43 -22.09
CA LEU A 100 -2.88 0.80 -22.39
C LEU A 100 -2.31 -0.04 -23.52
N ASN A 101 -2.51 -1.36 -23.50
CA ASN A 101 -2.07 -2.23 -24.58
C ASN A 101 -2.80 -1.91 -25.89
N ALA A 102 -4.09 -1.58 -25.85
CA ALA A 102 -4.83 -1.15 -27.03
C ALA A 102 -4.24 0.15 -27.63
N ASP A 103 -3.92 1.14 -26.78
CA ASP A 103 -3.29 2.40 -27.21
C ASP A 103 -1.88 2.16 -27.79
N ILE A 104 -1.05 1.30 -27.17
CA ILE A 104 0.29 0.92 -27.69
C ILE A 104 0.17 0.23 -29.06
N LEU A 105 -0.75 -0.72 -29.20
CA LEU A 105 -1.01 -1.41 -30.47
C LEU A 105 -1.50 -0.44 -31.54
N GLN A 106 -2.38 0.50 -31.16
CA GLN A 106 -2.89 1.52 -32.07
C GLN A 106 -1.76 2.43 -32.56
N ILE A 107 -0.93 2.96 -31.66
CA ILE A 107 0.22 3.80 -32.03
C ILE A 107 1.18 3.05 -32.95
N SER A 108 1.53 1.81 -32.60
CA SER A 108 2.40 0.94 -33.41
C SER A 108 1.80 0.71 -34.81
N SER A 109 0.50 0.44 -34.91
CA SER A 109 -0.19 0.22 -36.19
C SER A 109 -0.28 1.47 -37.07
N LEU A 110 -0.45 2.65 -36.48
CA LEU A 110 -0.58 3.92 -37.22
C LEU A 110 0.76 4.46 -37.73
N THR A 111 1.85 4.19 -37.00
CA THR A 111 3.18 4.74 -37.29
C THR A 111 4.13 3.72 -37.93
N GLY A 112 3.85 2.42 -37.80
CA GLY A 112 4.74 1.33 -38.21
C GLY A 112 5.93 1.11 -37.27
N VAL A 113 5.96 1.77 -36.12
CA VAL A 113 7.00 1.62 -35.12
C VAL A 113 6.79 0.34 -34.30
N PRO A 114 7.85 -0.42 -33.94
CA PRO A 114 7.73 -1.60 -33.08
C PRO A 114 7.06 -1.27 -31.73
N LYS A 115 6.28 -2.21 -31.18
CA LYS A 115 5.47 -1.98 -29.97
C LYS A 115 6.33 -1.67 -28.74
N GLU A 116 7.51 -2.27 -28.69
CA GLU A 116 8.45 -2.22 -27.58
C GLU A 116 9.02 -0.82 -27.39
N VAL A 117 9.23 -0.07 -28.48
CA VAL A 117 9.85 1.26 -28.45
C VAL A 117 8.84 2.40 -28.34
N VAL A 118 7.53 2.12 -28.34
CA VAL A 118 6.47 3.14 -28.27
C VAL A 118 6.58 3.96 -26.99
N ARG A 119 6.85 3.31 -25.86
CA ARG A 119 6.96 3.95 -24.54
C ARG A 119 8.16 4.90 -24.43
N GLU A 120 9.18 4.72 -25.25
CA GLU A 120 10.42 5.53 -25.22
C GLU A 120 10.32 6.80 -26.07
N LYS A 121 9.23 6.97 -26.83
CA LYS A 121 9.05 8.10 -27.72
C LYS A 121 8.70 9.38 -26.95
N ASN A 122 9.09 10.51 -27.54
CA ASN A 122 8.88 11.84 -26.96
C ASN A 122 7.84 12.65 -27.76
N ARG A 123 7.48 13.82 -27.23
CA ARG A 123 6.51 14.73 -27.89
C ARG A 123 7.01 15.30 -29.22
N THR A 124 8.32 15.41 -29.43
CA THR A 124 8.89 15.85 -30.72
C THR A 124 8.60 14.83 -31.82
N TRP A 125 8.86 13.55 -31.54
CA TRP A 125 8.51 12.44 -32.42
C TRP A 125 7.00 12.42 -32.71
N LEU A 126 6.16 12.64 -31.71
CA LEU A 126 4.72 12.75 -31.91
C LEU A 126 4.36 13.87 -32.90
N GLN A 127 4.96 15.06 -32.75
CA GLN A 127 4.70 16.19 -33.65
C GLN A 127 5.06 15.85 -35.10
N GLU A 128 6.18 15.17 -35.33
CA GLU A 128 6.62 14.72 -36.65
C GLU A 128 5.65 13.69 -37.25
N GLU A 129 5.27 12.65 -36.50
CA GLU A 129 4.37 11.61 -36.99
C GLU A 129 2.95 12.11 -37.24
N VAL A 130 2.44 12.98 -36.36
CA VAL A 130 1.14 13.64 -36.56
C VAL A 130 1.18 14.55 -37.79
N ALA A 131 2.29 15.26 -38.04
CA ALA A 131 2.47 16.08 -39.23
C ALA A 131 2.51 15.22 -40.50
N LYS A 132 3.23 14.08 -40.50
CA LYS A 132 3.26 13.11 -41.61
C LYS A 132 1.85 12.61 -41.93
N LEU A 133 1.10 12.12 -40.93
CA LEU A 133 -0.26 11.62 -41.14
C LEU A 133 -1.20 12.71 -41.68
N ARG A 134 -1.10 13.95 -41.16
CA ARG A 134 -1.88 15.08 -41.68
C ARG A 134 -1.48 15.47 -43.10
N TRP A 135 -0.19 15.44 -43.43
CA TRP A 135 0.32 15.70 -44.77
C TRP A 135 -0.21 14.70 -45.80
N MET A 136 -0.36 13.44 -45.38
CA MET A 136 -0.97 12.38 -46.20
C MET A 136 -2.51 12.48 -46.30
N GLY A 137 -3.13 13.48 -45.68
CA GLY A 137 -4.59 13.66 -45.66
C GLY A 137 -5.33 12.80 -44.63
N GLU A 138 -4.61 12.04 -43.79
CA GLU A 138 -5.19 11.09 -42.83
C GLU A 138 -5.50 11.74 -41.46
N VAL A 139 -6.30 12.80 -41.46
CA VAL A 139 -6.56 13.64 -40.27
C VAL A 139 -7.14 12.86 -39.09
N ASN A 140 -8.04 11.90 -39.33
CA ASN A 140 -8.64 11.07 -38.29
C ASN A 140 -7.58 10.20 -37.58
N LYS A 141 -6.69 9.57 -38.35
CA LYS A 141 -5.59 8.78 -37.80
C LYS A 141 -4.62 9.66 -37.01
N ALA A 142 -4.34 10.87 -37.50
CA ALA A 142 -3.50 11.82 -36.79
C ALA A 142 -4.10 12.25 -35.44
N ALA A 143 -5.43 12.44 -35.36
CA ALA A 143 -6.12 12.72 -34.11
C ALA A 143 -6.09 11.52 -33.14
N LEU A 144 -6.35 10.31 -33.65
CA LEU A 144 -6.27 9.07 -32.85
C LEU A 144 -4.86 8.84 -32.30
N LEU A 145 -3.82 9.04 -33.12
CA LEU A 145 -2.43 8.94 -32.69
C LEU A 145 -2.13 9.91 -31.54
N ARG A 146 -2.52 11.18 -31.70
CA ARG A 146 -2.35 12.20 -30.66
C ARG A 146 -3.07 11.79 -29.37
N ASP A 147 -4.33 11.41 -29.45
CA ASP A 147 -5.14 11.14 -28.26
C ASP A 147 -4.66 9.88 -27.52
N ALA A 148 -4.26 8.84 -28.25
CA ALA A 148 -3.64 7.64 -27.67
C ALA A 148 -2.29 7.98 -27.00
N PHE A 149 -1.44 8.76 -27.66
CA PHE A 149 -0.14 9.16 -27.09
C PHE A 149 -0.31 10.02 -25.83
N MET A 150 -1.25 10.97 -25.82
CA MET A 150 -1.49 11.84 -24.66
C MET A 150 -1.95 11.06 -23.42
N ARG A 151 -2.76 10.01 -23.59
CA ARG A 151 -3.11 9.10 -22.48
C ARG A 151 -1.94 8.22 -22.08
N LEU A 152 -1.20 7.69 -23.06
CA LEU A 152 -0.04 6.83 -22.80
C LEU A 152 1.07 7.58 -22.06
N GLU A 153 1.23 8.89 -22.28
CA GLU A 153 2.20 9.70 -21.52
C GLU A 153 1.88 9.74 -20.02
N ALA A 154 0.59 9.78 -19.65
CA ALA A 154 0.18 9.82 -18.24
C ALA A 154 0.21 8.45 -17.56
N PHE A 155 -0.12 7.38 -18.28
CA PHE A 155 -0.38 6.06 -17.70
C PHE A 155 0.55 4.93 -18.20
N GLY A 156 1.35 5.21 -19.23
CA GLY A 156 2.07 4.20 -20.01
C GLY A 156 3.39 3.73 -19.41
N SER A 157 3.82 4.31 -18.29
CA SER A 157 5.01 3.84 -17.58
C SER A 157 4.80 2.44 -17.03
N ARG A 158 5.82 1.58 -17.14
CA ARG A 158 5.74 0.18 -16.65
C ARG A 158 5.56 0.09 -15.14
N ASP A 159 5.98 1.13 -14.40
CA ASP A 159 5.86 1.27 -12.96
C ASP A 159 4.64 2.11 -12.53
N PHE A 160 3.69 2.39 -13.43
CA PHE A 160 2.43 3.03 -13.05
C PHE A 160 1.73 2.20 -11.97
N MET A 161 1.30 2.84 -10.87
CA MET A 161 0.70 2.19 -9.69
C MET A 161 1.54 1.03 -9.11
N PHE A 162 2.87 1.09 -9.21
CA PHE A 162 3.76 0.00 -8.81
C PHE A 162 3.55 -0.46 -7.35
N MET A 163 3.48 0.47 -6.41
CA MET A 163 3.35 0.14 -4.98
C MET A 163 2.00 -0.54 -4.68
N GLU A 164 0.92 -0.06 -5.28
CA GLU A 164 -0.41 -0.64 -5.14
C GLU A 164 -0.49 -2.03 -5.74
N ARG A 165 0.17 -2.25 -6.89
CA ARG A 165 0.22 -3.57 -7.55
C ARG A 165 1.04 -4.55 -6.72
N LEU A 166 2.21 -4.16 -6.22
CA LEU A 166 2.98 -4.98 -5.28
C LEU A 166 2.17 -5.31 -4.02
N CYS A 167 1.45 -4.34 -3.46
CA CYS A 167 0.59 -4.56 -2.30
C CYS A 167 -0.59 -5.48 -2.61
N CYS A 168 -1.13 -5.48 -3.83
CA CYS A 168 -2.14 -6.45 -4.25
C CYS A 168 -1.56 -7.88 -4.27
N ILE A 169 -0.37 -8.07 -4.84
CA ILE A 169 0.30 -9.38 -4.87
C ILE A 169 0.64 -9.84 -3.44
N TYR A 170 1.19 -8.95 -2.61
CA TYR A 170 1.44 -9.22 -1.20
C TYR A 170 0.15 -9.57 -0.45
N GLY A 171 -0.95 -8.86 -0.72
CA GLY A 171 -2.28 -9.17 -0.19
C GLY A 171 -2.75 -10.56 -0.57
N LEU A 172 -2.61 -10.98 -1.83
CA LEU A 172 -2.91 -12.34 -2.27
C LEU A 172 -2.08 -13.40 -1.53
N ALA A 173 -0.80 -13.10 -1.25
CA ALA A 173 0.08 -14.00 -0.49
C ALA A 173 -0.34 -14.07 0.98
N ARG A 174 -0.70 -12.93 1.58
CA ARG A 174 -1.20 -12.81 2.95
C ARG A 174 -2.49 -13.63 3.18
N GLN A 175 -3.33 -13.77 2.16
CA GLN A 175 -4.50 -14.62 2.21
C GLN A 175 -4.16 -16.12 2.31
N GLY A 176 -2.97 -16.54 1.87
CA GLY A 176 -2.48 -17.92 2.01
C GLY A 176 -3.19 -18.98 1.16
N THR A 177 -4.12 -18.59 0.29
CA THR A 177 -4.98 -19.53 -0.48
C THR A 177 -4.86 -19.39 -2.01
N PHE A 178 -3.99 -18.50 -2.48
CA PHE A 178 -3.77 -18.21 -3.91
C PHE A 178 -2.44 -18.74 -4.45
N ASP A 179 -1.55 -19.23 -3.60
CA ASP A 179 -0.18 -19.66 -3.94
C ASP A 179 -0.13 -20.72 -5.06
N GLU A 180 -0.94 -21.77 -4.94
CA GLU A 180 -1.02 -22.87 -5.90
C GLU A 180 -1.89 -22.54 -7.13
N ALA A 181 -2.42 -21.31 -7.23
CA ALA A 181 -3.21 -20.86 -8.37
C ALA A 181 -2.36 -20.34 -9.54
N PHE A 182 -1.04 -20.24 -9.39
CA PHE A 182 -0.12 -19.63 -10.37
C PHE A 182 0.79 -20.63 -11.11
N THR A 183 0.73 -21.91 -10.76
CA THR A 183 1.53 -23.00 -11.35
C THR A 183 0.60 -24.10 -11.90
N ASN A 184 1.17 -25.13 -12.52
CA ASN A 184 0.49 -26.30 -13.07
C ASN A 184 -0.49 -25.95 -14.21
N TYR A 185 -0.10 -25.00 -15.06
CA TYR A 185 -0.85 -24.67 -16.27
C TYR A 185 -0.37 -25.51 -17.44
N ILE A 186 -1.30 -26.02 -18.25
CA ILE A 186 -0.98 -26.62 -19.53
C ILE A 186 -0.74 -25.48 -20.53
N THR A 187 0.45 -25.45 -21.12
CA THR A 187 0.90 -24.43 -22.06
C THR A 187 1.43 -25.06 -23.34
N GLU A 188 1.49 -24.27 -24.40
CA GLU A 188 2.02 -24.65 -25.70
C GLU A 188 3.25 -23.80 -25.99
N ASP A 189 4.35 -24.43 -26.41
CA ASP A 189 5.55 -23.71 -26.85
C ASP A 189 5.26 -23.01 -28.21
N PRO A 190 5.48 -21.69 -28.35
CA PRO A 190 5.13 -20.96 -29.56
C PRO A 190 5.96 -21.35 -30.80
N VAL A 191 7.12 -21.99 -30.63
CA VAL A 191 8.00 -22.39 -31.72
C VAL A 191 7.79 -23.86 -32.10
N THR A 192 7.68 -24.75 -31.11
CA THR A 192 7.55 -26.20 -31.37
C THR A 192 6.11 -26.70 -31.39
N ASN A 193 5.15 -25.93 -30.86
CA ASN A 193 3.78 -26.34 -30.57
C ASN A 193 3.69 -27.58 -29.64
N ASP A 194 4.74 -27.80 -28.83
CA ASP A 194 4.73 -28.86 -27.83
C ASP A 194 3.86 -28.46 -26.64
N ILE A 195 2.97 -29.37 -26.24
CA ILE A 195 2.10 -29.19 -25.07
C ILE A 195 2.83 -29.73 -23.84
N PHE A 196 3.05 -28.88 -22.84
CA PHE A 196 3.69 -29.24 -21.57
C PHE A 196 2.95 -28.64 -20.37
N VAL A 197 3.30 -29.09 -19.17
CA VAL A 197 2.81 -28.53 -17.90
C VAL A 197 3.88 -27.62 -17.34
N ASP A 198 3.58 -26.33 -17.23
CA ASP A 198 4.47 -25.36 -16.60
C ASP A 198 4.36 -25.45 -15.07
N GLU A 199 5.41 -25.98 -14.45
CA GLU A 199 5.53 -26.11 -12.98
C GLU A 199 6.12 -24.85 -12.33
N ARG A 200 6.60 -23.87 -13.12
CA ARG A 200 7.16 -22.63 -12.57
C ARG A 200 6.08 -21.85 -11.84
N ASN A 201 6.43 -21.33 -10.66
CA ASN A 201 5.52 -20.49 -9.87
C ASN A 201 6.09 -19.06 -9.76
N PRO A 202 5.79 -18.17 -10.73
CA PRO A 202 6.29 -16.79 -10.72
C PRO A 202 5.73 -15.97 -9.54
N PHE A 203 4.59 -16.37 -8.97
CA PHE A 203 4.03 -15.72 -7.79
C PHE A 203 4.90 -15.97 -6.55
N LYS A 204 5.34 -17.22 -6.31
CA LYS A 204 6.28 -17.54 -5.22
C LYS A 204 7.59 -16.77 -5.36
N GLU A 205 8.14 -16.69 -6.58
CA GLU A 205 9.36 -15.92 -6.88
C GLU A 205 9.19 -14.43 -6.58
N LEU A 206 8.08 -13.82 -7.02
CA LEU A 206 7.80 -12.41 -6.81
C LEU A 206 7.53 -12.08 -5.34
N VAL A 207 6.76 -12.90 -4.62
CA VAL A 207 6.49 -12.68 -3.19
C VAL A 207 7.76 -12.79 -2.35
N ALA A 208 8.61 -13.78 -2.64
CA ALA A 208 9.91 -13.91 -1.97
C ALA A 208 10.80 -12.68 -2.20
N HIS A 209 10.78 -12.16 -3.43
CA HIS A 209 11.48 -10.93 -3.78
C HIS A 209 10.92 -9.71 -3.02
N ILE A 210 9.60 -9.56 -2.96
CA ILE A 210 8.92 -8.48 -2.22
C ILE A 210 9.33 -8.49 -0.75
N VAL A 211 9.25 -9.65 -0.08
CA VAL A 211 9.60 -9.82 1.34
C VAL A 211 11.07 -9.45 1.59
N ARG A 212 11.97 -9.85 0.69
CA ARG A 212 13.40 -9.60 0.83
C ARG A 212 13.77 -8.12 0.66
N ASN A 213 13.20 -7.46 -0.34
CA ASN A 213 13.58 -6.10 -0.73
C ASN A 213 12.79 -5.03 0.03
N TYR A 214 11.51 -5.27 0.33
CA TYR A 214 10.60 -4.30 0.94
C TYR A 214 10.28 -4.71 2.38
N SER A 215 11.23 -4.46 3.29
CA SER A 215 11.13 -4.84 4.72
C SER A 215 9.95 -4.18 5.47
N GLN A 216 9.37 -3.13 4.90
CA GLN A 216 8.20 -2.41 5.43
C GLN A 216 6.96 -2.58 4.54
N ILE A 217 6.90 -3.63 3.71
CA ILE A 217 5.77 -3.83 2.79
C ILE A 217 4.43 -3.96 3.52
N ASP A 218 4.43 -4.50 4.73
CA ASP A 218 3.24 -4.59 5.58
C ASP A 218 2.76 -3.22 6.08
N ILE A 219 3.67 -2.30 6.39
CA ILE A 219 3.34 -0.91 6.70
C ILE A 219 2.71 -0.23 5.47
N ILE A 220 3.30 -0.43 4.29
CA ILE A 220 2.80 0.16 3.04
C ILE A 220 1.42 -0.41 2.69
N TYR A 221 1.23 -1.73 2.86
CA TYR A 221 -0.04 -2.42 2.66
C TYR A 221 -1.17 -1.82 3.50
N ASP A 222 -0.88 -1.60 4.78
CA ASP A 222 -1.82 -0.96 5.71
C ASP A 222 -2.06 0.52 5.35
N PHE A 223 -1.01 1.27 5.01
CA PHE A 223 -1.12 2.69 4.62
C PHE A 223 -1.93 2.91 3.34
N LEU A 224 -1.88 1.97 2.39
CA LEU A 224 -2.72 2.04 1.20
C LEU A 224 -4.20 1.74 1.50
N GLY A 225 -4.52 1.24 2.70
CA GLY A 225 -5.88 0.95 3.15
C GLY A 225 -6.35 -0.47 2.84
N PHE A 226 -5.43 -1.43 2.63
CA PHE A 226 -5.83 -2.81 2.36
C PHE A 226 -6.20 -3.61 3.62
N ASN A 227 -5.78 -3.17 4.82
CA ASN A 227 -6.10 -3.86 6.06
C ASN A 227 -7.45 -3.43 6.63
N TYR A 228 -8.50 -4.19 6.30
CA TYR A 228 -9.87 -3.99 6.78
C TYR A 228 -10.08 -4.44 8.22
N SER A 229 -9.19 -5.26 8.77
CA SER A 229 -9.39 -5.86 10.11
C SER A 229 -9.11 -4.85 11.22
N GLU A 230 -7.94 -4.22 11.20
CA GLU A 230 -7.50 -3.29 12.25
C GLU A 230 -7.28 -1.86 11.74
N GLY A 231 -7.23 -1.67 10.41
CA GLY A 231 -6.77 -0.43 9.80
C GLY A 231 -5.25 -0.27 9.91
N TYR A 232 -4.77 0.97 9.76
CA TYR A 232 -3.34 1.24 9.64
C TYR A 232 -2.66 1.72 10.93
N ARG A 233 -3.40 1.85 12.04
CA ARG A 233 -2.92 2.46 13.30
C ARG A 233 -1.70 1.76 13.87
N SER A 234 -1.71 0.42 13.93
CA SER A 234 -0.59 -0.38 14.46
C SER A 234 0.66 -0.22 13.57
N SER A 235 0.48 -0.22 12.26
CA SER A 235 1.54 0.07 11.28
C SER A 235 2.06 1.51 11.36
N LEU A 236 1.20 2.50 11.63
CA LEU A 236 1.60 3.88 11.89
C LEU A 236 2.48 3.98 13.13
N ARG A 237 2.11 3.31 14.23
CA ARG A 237 2.94 3.23 15.45
C ARG A 237 4.32 2.67 15.15
N ARG A 238 4.40 1.54 14.43
CA ARG A 238 5.67 0.91 14.04
C ARG A 238 6.51 1.78 13.11
N TYR A 239 5.87 2.48 12.18
CA TYR A 239 6.52 3.45 11.30
C TYR A 239 7.13 4.62 12.09
N MET A 240 6.37 5.20 13.02
CA MET A 240 6.86 6.28 13.89
C MET A 240 7.98 5.83 14.82
N GLU A 241 7.86 4.64 15.42
CA GLU A 241 8.90 4.04 16.26
C GLU A 241 10.18 3.74 15.44
N TYR A 242 10.04 3.24 14.21
CA TYR A 242 11.17 3.06 13.29
C TYR A 242 11.89 4.39 13.00
N LEU A 243 11.15 5.44 12.66
CA LEU A 243 11.71 6.77 12.42
C LEU A 243 12.39 7.34 13.67
N GLN A 244 11.77 7.19 14.84
CA GLN A 244 12.36 7.60 16.12
C GLN A 244 13.69 6.88 16.39
N CYS A 245 13.74 5.57 16.19
CA CYS A 245 14.97 4.77 16.33
C CYS A 245 16.07 5.12 15.33
N LYS A 246 15.73 5.70 14.16
CA LYS A 246 16.70 6.15 13.16
C LYS A 246 17.17 7.59 13.38
N THR A 247 16.41 8.38 14.13
CA THR A 247 16.70 9.79 14.40
C THR A 247 17.36 10.00 15.76
N ALA A 248 16.95 9.26 16.78
CA ALA A 248 17.57 9.24 18.10
C ALA A 248 18.55 8.05 18.22
N GLU A 249 19.76 8.29 18.74
CA GLU A 249 20.75 7.21 18.87
C GLU A 249 20.37 6.15 19.91
N ASN A 250 19.64 6.53 20.96
CA ASN A 250 19.28 5.64 22.07
C ASN A 250 17.79 5.77 22.36
N VAL A 251 17.05 4.69 22.08
CA VAL A 251 15.60 4.60 22.27
C VAL A 251 15.28 3.45 23.21
N ARG A 252 14.41 3.70 24.19
CA ARG A 252 13.82 2.67 25.06
C ARG A 252 12.33 2.58 24.80
N ALA A 253 11.85 1.37 24.59
CA ALA A 253 10.43 1.07 24.49
C ALA A 253 9.95 0.38 25.76
N SER A 254 8.96 0.97 26.44
CA SER A 254 8.29 0.42 27.61
C SER A 254 6.78 0.37 27.37
N GLY A 255 6.32 -0.75 26.81
CA GLY A 255 4.92 -0.95 26.42
C GLY A 255 4.45 0.09 25.40
N ARG A 256 3.56 0.99 25.83
CA ARG A 256 2.96 2.05 25.00
C ARG A 256 3.74 3.38 24.99
N LEU A 257 4.87 3.45 25.68
CA LEU A 257 5.71 4.64 25.76
C LEU A 257 7.11 4.34 25.21
N VAL A 258 7.58 5.19 24.30
CA VAL A 258 8.92 5.12 23.70
C VAL A 258 9.66 6.43 24.00
N THR A 259 10.86 6.33 24.58
CA THR A 259 11.63 7.49 25.06
C THR A 259 13.06 7.47 24.53
N GLY A 260 13.61 8.64 24.21
CA GLY A 260 15.03 8.85 23.96
C GLY A 260 15.83 9.08 25.25
N ASP A 261 17.06 8.57 25.32
CA ASP A 261 17.90 8.62 26.54
C ASP A 261 18.85 9.85 26.62
N LYS A 262 18.76 10.81 25.69
CA LYS A 262 19.78 11.86 25.51
C LYS A 262 19.61 13.14 26.33
N GLY A 263 18.70 13.16 27.31
CA GLY A 263 18.39 14.38 28.07
C GLY A 263 17.53 15.40 27.31
N GLU A 264 17.60 15.42 25.96
CA GLU A 264 16.60 16.09 25.12
C GLU A 264 15.32 15.24 25.02
N HIS A 265 14.16 15.89 25.09
CA HIS A 265 12.87 15.20 25.06
C HIS A 265 12.57 14.65 23.67
N ASN A 266 12.63 13.33 23.53
CA ASN A 266 12.14 12.63 22.34
C ASN A 266 11.23 11.50 22.82
N ILE A 267 9.92 11.73 22.80
CA ILE A 267 8.93 10.85 23.44
C ILE A 267 7.79 10.57 22.46
N LEU A 268 7.50 9.29 22.23
CA LEU A 268 6.30 8.82 21.54
C LEU A 268 5.43 8.07 22.55
N PHE A 269 4.21 8.54 22.74
CA PHE A 269 3.23 7.93 23.63
C PHE A 269 1.99 7.50 22.83
N ASP A 270 1.76 6.19 22.79
CA ASP A 270 0.53 5.59 22.28
C ASP A 270 -0.56 5.71 23.36
N TYR A 271 -1.51 6.63 23.15
CA TYR A 271 -2.48 7.03 24.16
C TYR A 271 -3.67 6.07 24.23
N CYS A 272 -4.45 6.01 23.14
CA CYS A 272 -5.63 5.16 23.02
C CYS A 272 -5.97 4.90 21.55
N VAL A 273 -6.81 3.91 21.29
CA VAL A 273 -7.40 3.69 19.95
C VAL A 273 -8.64 4.55 19.84
N SER A 274 -8.57 5.64 19.09
CA SER A 274 -9.66 6.61 19.00
C SER A 274 -10.94 6.01 18.41
N ARG A 275 -10.82 5.05 17.47
CA ARG A 275 -11.95 4.32 16.87
C ARG A 275 -12.85 3.64 17.90
N GLU A 276 -12.26 3.02 18.93
CA GLU A 276 -13.00 2.31 19.99
C GLU A 276 -13.39 3.25 21.13
N SER A 277 -12.59 4.29 21.38
CA SER A 277 -12.78 5.23 22.49
C SER A 277 -13.84 6.29 22.18
N LEU A 278 -14.09 6.59 20.90
CA LEU A 278 -15.15 7.49 20.46
C LEU A 278 -16.52 6.80 20.52
N VAL A 279 -17.13 6.82 21.71
CA VAL A 279 -18.48 6.28 21.90
C VAL A 279 -19.51 7.21 21.27
N SER A 280 -20.36 6.65 20.40
CA SER A 280 -21.50 7.38 19.83
C SER A 280 -22.43 7.85 20.95
N GLY A 281 -22.64 9.17 21.06
CA GLY A 281 -23.52 9.77 22.05
C GLY A 281 -22.85 10.22 23.36
N ASP A 282 -21.56 9.93 23.58
CA ASP A 282 -20.80 10.58 24.65
C ASP A 282 -20.71 12.11 24.36
N SER A 283 -20.32 12.95 25.30
CA SER A 283 -20.07 14.40 25.10
C SER A 283 -18.60 14.79 25.23
N CYS A 284 -17.69 13.83 25.37
CA CYS A 284 -16.25 14.10 25.42
C CYS A 284 -15.73 14.71 24.10
N GLN A 285 -14.78 15.63 24.24
CA GLN A 285 -14.05 16.27 23.14
C GLN A 285 -12.55 16.01 23.28
N GLY A 286 -11.84 15.85 22.16
CA GLY A 286 -10.40 15.74 22.12
C GLY A 286 -9.84 14.37 22.48
N ILE A 287 -10.19 13.35 21.69
CA ILE A 287 -9.67 11.99 21.82
C ILE A 287 -8.60 11.77 20.75
N ILE A 288 -7.34 11.69 21.18
CA ILE A 288 -6.16 11.56 20.32
C ILE A 288 -5.70 10.10 20.20
N ASP A 289 -4.90 9.78 19.19
CA ASP A 289 -4.30 8.44 19.06
C ASP A 289 -2.89 8.40 19.66
N PHE A 290 -2.03 9.34 19.25
CA PHE A 290 -0.64 9.43 19.72
C PHE A 290 -0.27 10.84 20.18
N LEU A 291 0.65 10.91 21.14
CA LEU A 291 1.31 12.13 21.57
C LEU A 291 2.81 11.98 21.24
N TYR A 292 3.36 12.93 20.49
CA TYR A 292 4.79 13.00 20.22
C TYR A 292 5.37 14.29 20.80
N ILE A 293 6.53 14.21 21.46
CA ILE A 293 7.25 15.35 22.01
C ILE A 293 8.67 15.32 21.44
N ASN A 294 9.06 16.40 20.77
CA ASN A 294 10.36 16.57 20.12
C ASN A 294 11.01 17.89 20.55
N GLY A 295 11.92 17.82 21.52
CA GLY A 295 12.41 18.97 22.25
C GLY A 295 11.25 19.71 22.92
N ASN A 296 10.96 20.90 22.40
CA ASN A 296 9.92 21.80 22.91
C ASN A 296 8.59 21.69 22.15
N ASP A 297 8.58 20.95 21.04
CA ASP A 297 7.39 20.77 20.20
C ASP A 297 6.57 19.56 20.65
N VAL A 298 5.26 19.76 20.75
CA VAL A 298 4.28 18.74 21.11
C VAL A 298 3.32 18.55 19.94
N THR A 299 3.17 17.32 19.46
CA THR A 299 2.22 16.99 18.39
C THR A 299 1.19 15.99 18.87
N LEU A 300 -0.08 16.33 18.65
CA LEU A 300 -1.23 15.48 18.89
C LEU A 300 -1.64 14.83 17.57
N ILE A 301 -1.31 13.55 17.39
CA ILE A 301 -1.57 12.81 16.15
C ILE A 301 -2.89 12.07 16.28
N ILE A 302 -3.80 12.33 15.34
CA ILE A 302 -5.20 11.92 15.41
C ILE A 302 -5.57 11.25 14.09
N ILE A 303 -6.04 10.01 14.14
CA ILE A 303 -6.58 9.30 12.98
C ILE A 303 -8.08 9.61 12.93
N ALA A 304 -8.54 10.29 11.89
CA ALA A 304 -9.94 10.69 11.80
C ALA A 304 -10.90 9.48 11.89
N SER A 305 -12.07 9.68 12.50
CA SER A 305 -13.15 8.68 12.48
C SER A 305 -13.77 8.55 11.09
N ASP A 306 -14.23 7.34 10.75
CA ASP A 306 -15.08 7.11 9.58
C ASP A 306 -16.40 7.89 9.65
N ASN A 307 -16.88 8.23 10.85
CA ASN A 307 -18.13 8.96 11.04
C ASN A 307 -17.89 10.49 10.97
N PRO A 308 -18.42 11.19 9.94
CA PRO A 308 -18.26 12.64 9.79
C PRO A 308 -18.70 13.45 11.02
N TRP A 309 -19.75 13.01 11.71
CA TRP A 309 -20.31 13.69 12.89
C TRP A 309 -19.38 13.64 14.10
N LEU A 310 -18.54 12.61 14.19
CA LEU A 310 -17.60 12.44 15.32
C LEU A 310 -16.29 13.21 15.10
N ARG A 311 -15.90 13.49 13.85
CA ARG A 311 -14.62 14.16 13.52
C ARG A 311 -14.46 15.52 14.21
N ASN A 312 -15.52 16.32 14.24
CA ASN A 312 -15.51 17.64 14.89
C ASN A 312 -15.27 17.57 16.41
N ARG A 313 -15.63 16.44 17.03
CA ARG A 313 -15.45 16.22 18.47
C ARG A 313 -14.13 15.54 18.79
N GLN A 314 -13.52 14.90 17.80
CA GLN A 314 -12.28 14.16 17.98
C GLN A 314 -11.09 15.10 18.20
N LEU A 315 -11.07 16.27 17.53
CA LEU A 315 -10.03 17.27 17.71
C LEU A 315 -10.15 17.96 19.09
N PRO A 316 -9.04 18.09 19.83
CA PRO A 316 -9.05 18.77 21.13
C PRO A 316 -9.28 20.27 20.95
N HIS A 317 -10.07 20.84 21.85
CA HIS A 317 -10.30 22.29 21.88
C HIS A 317 -9.03 23.04 22.29
N ARG A 318 -8.88 24.32 21.89
CA ARG A 318 -7.74 25.19 22.25
C ARG A 318 -7.39 25.14 23.74
N ARG A 319 -8.40 25.26 24.61
CA ARG A 319 -8.26 25.17 26.08
C ARG A 319 -7.65 23.84 26.55
N GLN A 320 -7.98 22.73 25.89
CA GLN A 320 -7.42 21.41 26.19
C GLN A 320 -5.96 21.34 25.74
N MET A 321 -5.63 21.88 24.57
CA MET A 321 -4.25 21.97 24.08
C MET A 321 -3.35 22.79 25.02
N GLU A 322 -3.79 23.99 25.46
CA GLU A 322 -3.08 24.77 26.49
C GLU A 322 -2.90 23.99 27.80
N GLY A 323 -3.93 23.25 28.22
CA GLY A 323 -3.88 22.39 29.39
C GLY A 323 -2.91 21.21 29.23
N ILE A 324 -2.76 20.65 28.02
CA ILE A 324 -1.75 19.64 27.70
C ILE A 324 -0.36 20.29 27.75
N ALA A 325 -0.15 21.42 27.08
CA ALA A 325 1.13 22.13 27.03
C ALA A 325 1.63 22.50 28.45
N ARG A 326 0.75 23.02 29.31
CA ARG A 326 1.07 23.31 30.71
C ARG A 326 1.47 22.05 31.50
N ARG A 327 0.79 20.92 31.27
CA ARG A 327 1.16 19.65 31.89
C ARG A 327 2.51 19.14 31.38
N VAL A 328 2.80 19.32 30.10
CA VAL A 328 4.13 19.02 29.54
C VAL A 328 5.21 19.86 30.23
N CYS A 329 4.98 21.16 30.45
CA CYS A 329 5.89 22.02 31.22
C CYS A 329 6.11 21.47 32.64
N PHE A 330 5.03 21.09 33.33
CA PHE A 330 5.12 20.59 34.71
C PHE A 330 5.85 19.24 34.83
N VAL A 331 5.68 18.35 33.85
CA VAL A 331 6.26 16.99 33.90
C VAL A 331 7.70 16.96 33.37
N LEU A 332 7.96 17.64 32.25
CA LEU A 332 9.26 17.59 31.56
C LEU A 332 10.19 18.73 31.98
N GLY A 333 9.70 19.76 32.68
CA GLY A 333 10.51 20.90 33.09
C GLY A 333 10.86 21.86 31.95
N ILE A 334 10.17 21.75 30.80
CA ILE A 334 10.36 22.66 29.65
C ILE A 334 9.82 24.06 30.03
N PRO A 335 10.55 25.14 29.75
CA PRO A 335 10.06 26.51 29.95
C PRO A 335 8.76 26.77 29.18
N PRO A 336 7.70 27.27 29.84
CA PRO A 336 6.42 27.57 29.19
C PRO A 336 6.52 28.46 27.94
N SER A 337 7.47 29.40 27.94
CA SER A 337 7.69 30.35 26.84
C SER A 337 8.13 29.71 25.52
N GLU A 338 8.59 28.46 25.55
CA GLU A 338 9.14 27.78 24.39
C GLU A 338 8.28 26.59 23.93
N VAL A 339 7.23 26.24 24.68
CA VAL A 339 6.39 25.09 24.34
C VAL A 339 5.42 25.44 23.23
N ARG A 340 5.47 24.65 22.16
CA ARG A 340 4.55 24.75 21.03
C ARG A 340 3.77 23.45 20.91
N ILE A 341 2.45 23.53 20.77
CA ILE A 341 1.58 22.36 20.59
C ILE A 341 0.75 22.48 19.31
N ARG A 342 0.63 21.37 18.56
CA ARG A 342 -0.10 21.33 17.29
C ARG A 342 -0.87 20.03 17.12
N ASN A 343 -2.01 20.10 16.43
CA ASN A 343 -2.76 18.93 15.98
C ASN A 343 -2.22 18.46 14.62
N LEU A 344 -2.20 17.15 14.41
CA LEU A 344 -1.99 16.54 13.10
C LEU A 344 -3.12 15.55 12.85
N LEU A 345 -3.98 15.87 11.87
CA LEU A 345 -5.11 15.03 11.50
C LEU A 345 -4.76 14.19 10.27
N LEU A 346 -4.98 12.87 10.39
CA LEU A 346 -4.71 11.85 9.37
C LEU A 346 -6.01 11.21 8.83
N PRO A 347 -6.03 10.66 7.61
CA PRO A 347 -7.24 10.08 7.01
C PRO A 347 -7.71 8.83 7.77
N PRO A 348 -8.98 8.43 7.66
CA PRO A 348 -9.56 7.41 8.54
C PRO A 348 -9.15 5.97 8.20
N THR A 349 -9.03 5.62 6.91
CA THR A 349 -8.86 4.23 6.44
C THR A 349 -7.55 3.96 5.71
N TYR A 350 -6.82 5.00 5.34
CA TYR A 350 -5.54 4.94 4.62
C TYR A 350 -4.69 6.14 5.04
N LEU A 351 -3.48 6.25 4.47
CA LEU A 351 -2.56 7.36 4.70
C LEU A 351 -2.00 7.83 3.36
N ASP A 352 -2.40 9.01 2.90
CA ASP A 352 -1.92 9.58 1.63
C ASP A 352 -0.48 10.09 1.73
N LYS A 353 0.19 10.28 0.58
CA LYS A 353 1.57 10.79 0.48
C LYS A 353 1.74 12.12 1.20
N GLY A 354 0.78 13.04 1.06
CA GLY A 354 0.82 14.35 1.69
C GLY A 354 0.80 14.26 3.21
N SER A 355 0.01 13.35 3.77
CA SER A 355 -0.01 13.08 5.21
C SER A 355 1.29 12.46 5.73
N ILE A 356 1.92 11.53 4.99
CA ILE A 356 3.24 10.98 5.36
C ILE A 356 4.32 12.06 5.33
N VAL A 357 4.36 12.87 4.26
CA VAL A 357 5.32 13.97 4.13
C VAL A 357 5.15 14.97 5.28
N ARG A 358 3.92 15.36 5.60
CA ARG A 358 3.64 16.26 6.73
C ARG A 358 4.02 15.66 8.08
N LEU A 359 3.79 14.35 8.26
CA LEU A 359 4.21 13.63 9.47
C LEU A 359 5.74 13.68 9.62
N ASN A 360 6.49 13.37 8.57
CA ASN A 360 7.95 13.37 8.59
C ASN A 360 8.53 14.78 8.85
N ASP A 361 7.95 15.80 8.21
CA ASP A 361 8.36 17.20 8.36
C ASP A 361 8.02 17.75 9.75
N ILE A 362 6.74 17.72 10.14
CA ILE A 362 6.27 18.39 11.36
C ILE A 362 6.66 17.65 12.64
N VAL A 363 6.60 16.32 12.65
CA VAL A 363 6.82 15.52 13.88
C VAL A 363 8.30 15.19 14.06
N PHE A 364 8.95 14.70 13.00
CA PHE A 364 10.33 14.23 13.05
C PHE A 364 11.37 15.27 12.59
N ARG A 365 10.92 16.43 12.04
CA ARG A 365 11.80 17.48 11.50
C ARG A 365 12.75 16.96 10.41
N LEU A 366 12.27 16.03 9.59
CA LEU A 366 13.04 15.45 8.50
C LEU A 366 12.80 16.21 7.20
N SER A 367 13.88 16.60 6.53
CA SER A 367 13.77 17.09 5.16
C SER A 367 13.32 15.97 4.21
N ASN A 368 12.85 16.35 3.01
CA ASN A 368 12.51 15.37 1.97
C ASN A 368 13.70 14.47 1.61
N GLU A 369 14.91 15.02 1.56
CA GLU A 369 16.13 14.26 1.26
C GLU A 369 16.45 13.23 2.34
N GLN A 370 16.40 13.63 3.62
CA GLN A 370 16.60 12.72 4.74
C GLN A 370 15.51 11.65 4.81
N SER A 371 14.26 12.03 4.54
CA SER A 371 13.13 11.10 4.48
C SER A 371 13.34 10.05 3.40
N ASN A 372 13.74 10.43 2.20
CA ASN A 372 13.99 9.49 1.09
C ASN A 372 15.19 8.56 1.36
N LEU A 373 16.19 9.02 2.13
CA LEU A 373 17.32 8.18 2.53
C LEU A 373 16.91 7.12 3.57
N LEU A 374 16.07 7.49 4.55
CA LEU A 374 15.60 6.57 5.59
C LEU A 374 14.46 5.66 5.12
N ILE A 375 13.67 6.13 4.15
CA ILE A 375 12.43 5.53 3.67
C ILE A 375 12.45 5.53 2.13
N PRO A 376 13.17 4.58 1.50
CA PRO A 376 13.39 4.58 0.05
C PRO A 376 12.09 4.41 -0.76
N TRP A 377 11.09 3.73 -0.20
CA TRP A 377 9.80 3.48 -0.88
C TRP A 377 8.92 4.73 -0.98
N LEU A 378 9.19 5.80 -0.22
CA LEU A 378 8.36 7.02 -0.20
C LEU A 378 8.32 7.72 -1.57
N THR A 379 9.39 7.60 -2.35
CA THR A 379 9.44 8.17 -3.71
C THR A 379 8.39 7.53 -4.63
N ASN A 380 8.20 6.22 -4.51
CA ASN A 380 7.25 5.44 -5.32
C ASN A 380 5.83 5.43 -4.74
N TYR A 381 5.63 5.96 -3.53
CA TYR A 381 4.33 6.04 -2.89
C TYR A 381 3.52 7.22 -3.45
N ASN A 382 2.47 6.93 -4.20
CA ASN A 382 1.68 7.94 -4.93
C ASN A 382 0.20 7.96 -4.53
N LYS A 383 -0.15 7.39 -3.36
CA LYS A 383 -1.52 7.44 -2.85
C LYS A 383 -1.90 8.88 -2.52
N GLU A 384 -3.00 9.33 -3.09
CA GLU A 384 -3.62 10.63 -2.81
C GLU A 384 -4.89 10.45 -1.96
N LEU A 385 -5.48 11.57 -1.54
CA LEU A 385 -6.79 11.55 -0.87
C LEU A 385 -7.88 11.12 -1.85
N ASP A 386 -8.73 10.19 -1.43
CA ASP A 386 -9.87 9.76 -2.23
C ASP A 386 -10.88 10.92 -2.38
N PRO A 387 -11.41 11.19 -3.58
CA PRO A 387 -12.36 12.29 -3.80
C PRO A 387 -13.67 12.21 -2.99
N LYS A 388 -13.99 11.05 -2.42
CA LYS A 388 -15.18 10.86 -1.56
C LYS A 388 -15.00 11.45 -0.15
N ASP A 389 -13.76 11.67 0.29
CA ASP A 389 -13.41 12.17 1.63
C ASP A 389 -13.35 13.71 1.67
N VAL A 390 -14.32 14.38 1.04
CA VAL A 390 -14.36 15.86 0.89
C VAL A 390 -14.42 16.56 2.25
N ASP A 391 -15.22 16.01 3.16
CA ASP A 391 -15.45 16.55 4.50
C ASP A 391 -14.22 16.40 5.40
N TYR A 392 -13.52 15.27 5.32
CA TYR A 392 -12.20 15.10 5.93
C TYR A 392 -11.21 16.10 5.36
N THR A 393 -11.17 16.27 4.03
CA THR A 393 -10.23 17.17 3.36
C THR A 393 -10.41 18.62 3.82
N ALA A 394 -11.65 19.07 3.97
CA ALA A 394 -11.97 20.41 4.49
C ALA A 394 -11.47 20.59 5.94
N LEU A 395 -11.75 19.62 6.81
CA LEU A 395 -11.31 19.66 8.21
C LEU A 395 -9.77 19.61 8.30
N ALA A 396 -9.14 18.68 7.60
CA ALA A 396 -7.69 18.50 7.56
C ALA A 396 -6.98 19.75 7.05
N LYS A 397 -7.56 20.47 6.07
CA LYS A 397 -7.01 21.75 5.63
C LYS A 397 -6.99 22.78 6.75
N THR A 398 -8.11 22.97 7.45
CA THR A 398 -8.20 23.92 8.57
C THR A 398 -7.27 23.56 9.73
N THR A 399 -7.08 22.27 10.02
CA THR A 399 -6.24 21.79 11.13
C THR A 399 -4.74 21.81 10.77
N ASN A 400 -4.38 21.35 9.58
CA ASN A 400 -2.97 21.18 9.19
C ASN A 400 -2.32 22.47 8.68
N GLU A 401 -3.10 23.50 8.36
CA GLU A 401 -2.63 24.87 8.09
C GLU A 401 -2.65 25.75 9.35
N GLU A 402 -3.17 25.26 10.48
CA GLU A 402 -3.20 26.01 11.74
C GLU A 402 -1.77 26.22 12.29
N GLU A 403 -1.48 27.43 12.75
CA GLU A 403 -0.20 27.75 13.39
C GLU A 403 0.03 26.94 14.67
N TRP A 404 1.30 26.81 15.06
CA TRP A 404 1.64 26.20 16.34
C TRP A 404 1.05 27.03 17.49
N LEU A 405 0.29 26.39 18.38
CA LEU A 405 -0.22 27.06 19.58
C LEU A 405 0.92 27.17 20.61
N THR A 406 1.31 28.38 20.94
CA THR A 406 2.29 28.67 22.01
C THR A 406 1.55 28.90 23.33
N LEU A 407 2.13 28.43 24.44
CA LEU A 407 1.57 28.62 25.80
C LEU A 407 1.70 30.05 26.33
#